data_AF-A0A2D5G1F1-F1
#
_entry.id   AF-A0A2D5G1F1-F1
#
_cell.length_a   1.000
_cell.length_b   1.000
_cell.length_c   1.000
_cell.angle_alpha   90.00
_cell.angle_beta   90.00
_cell.angle_gamma   90.00
#
_symmetry.space_group_name_H-M   'P 1'
#
loop_
_entity.id
_entity.type
_entity.pdbx_description
1 polymer ?
#
loop_
_entity_poly.entity_id
_entity_poly.type
_entity_poly.pdbx_seq_one_letter_code
_entity_poly.pdbx_strand_id
1 'polypeptide(L)'
;MKKFFIALSSRTAVLFVGVVGAHFYGLQNLSAYQLDRFTTINASEYLVAPERGKHLATISGCNGCYSANYQGKDFINEAPIGYVPAPNLTPAGPVANYTDEDWVKPSSWHSERWQGNGDYSLKPLFGLW
;
A
#
# COMPACT_ATOMS: atom_id res chain seq x y z
N MET A 1 -45.72 -24.81 13.90
CA MET A 1 -44.48 -24.06 14.22
C MET A 1 -43.24 -24.65 13.54
N LYS A 2 -42.90 -25.94 13.71
CA LYS A 2 -41.69 -26.58 13.11
C LYS A 2 -41.53 -26.41 11.57
N LYS A 3 -42.62 -26.53 10.80
CA LYS A 3 -42.61 -26.34 9.33
C LYS A 3 -42.27 -24.91 8.90
N PHE A 4 -42.59 -23.92 9.73
CA PHE A 4 -42.30 -22.51 9.47
C PHE A 4 -40.81 -22.20 9.66
N PHE A 5 -40.18 -22.78 10.69
CA PHE A 5 -38.74 -22.68 10.92
C PHE A 5 -37.91 -23.40 9.84
N ILE A 6 -38.39 -24.54 9.34
CA ILE A 6 -37.75 -25.24 8.20
C ILE A 6 -37.84 -24.40 6.92
N ALA A 7 -38.98 -23.79 6.65
CA ALA A 7 -39.14 -22.92 5.48
C ALA A 7 -38.30 -21.64 5.58
N LEU A 8 -38.16 -21.05 6.78
CA LEU A 8 -37.35 -19.86 7.00
C LEU A 8 -35.85 -20.17 6.84
N SER A 9 -35.37 -21.25 7.46
CA SER A 9 -33.96 -21.68 7.35
C SER A 9 -33.57 -22.06 5.92
N SER A 10 -34.45 -22.72 5.18
CA SER A 10 -34.26 -23.02 3.75
C SER A 10 -34.06 -21.73 2.93
N ARG A 11 -34.89 -20.71 3.16
CA ARG A 11 -34.77 -19.42 2.45
C ARG A 11 -33.48 -18.70 2.77
N THR A 12 -33.08 -18.68 4.05
CA THR A 12 -31.82 -18.05 4.47
C THR A 12 -30.61 -18.78 3.88
N ALA A 13 -30.64 -20.11 3.82
CA ALA A 13 -29.56 -20.90 3.22
C ALA A 13 -29.40 -20.62 1.71
N VAL A 14 -30.52 -20.56 0.97
CA VAL A 14 -30.49 -20.23 -0.47
C VAL A 14 -29.95 -18.82 -0.71
N LEU A 15 -30.36 -17.85 0.09
CA LEU A 15 -29.84 -16.48 0.02
C LEU A 15 -28.34 -16.43 0.29
N PHE A 16 -27.88 -17.12 1.33
CA PHE A 16 -26.47 -17.14 1.70
C PHE A 16 -25.59 -17.74 0.59
N VAL A 17 -26.04 -18.86 -0.01
CA VAL A 17 -25.33 -19.49 -1.14
C VAL A 17 -25.30 -18.56 -2.36
N GLY A 18 -26.39 -17.86 -2.66
CA GLY A 18 -26.43 -16.89 -3.76
C GLY A 18 -25.46 -15.72 -3.56
N VAL A 19 -25.41 -15.17 -2.34
CA VAL A 19 -24.49 -14.07 -1.99
C VAL A 19 -23.04 -14.53 -2.08
N VAL A 20 -22.70 -15.68 -1.48
CA VAL A 20 -21.33 -16.24 -1.52
C VAL A 20 -20.91 -16.53 -2.97
N GLY A 21 -21.79 -17.13 -3.78
CA GLY A 21 -21.53 -17.39 -5.19
C GLY A 21 -21.26 -16.10 -5.99
N ALA A 22 -22.06 -15.05 -5.78
CA ALA A 22 -21.88 -13.76 -6.43
C ALA A 22 -20.56 -13.08 -6.00
N HIS A 23 -20.20 -13.13 -4.72
CA HIS A 23 -18.91 -12.61 -4.25
C HIS A 23 -17.73 -13.36 -4.87
N PHE A 24 -17.77 -14.69 -4.93
CA PHE A 24 -16.69 -15.49 -5.49
C PHE A 24 -16.56 -15.27 -7.01
N TYR A 25 -17.68 -15.21 -7.73
CA TYR A 25 -17.71 -14.89 -9.16
C TYR A 25 -17.20 -13.47 -9.45
N GLY A 26 -17.62 -12.49 -8.65
CA GLY A 26 -17.12 -11.12 -8.73
C GLY A 26 -15.61 -11.03 -8.50
N LEU A 27 -15.09 -11.72 -7.49
CA LEU A 27 -13.65 -11.78 -7.21
C LEU A 27 -12.86 -12.43 -8.36
N GLN A 28 -13.39 -13.48 -8.98
CA GLN A 28 -12.76 -14.09 -10.16
C GLN A 28 -12.79 -13.18 -11.39
N ASN A 29 -13.84 -12.37 -11.55
CA ASN A 29 -13.96 -11.46 -12.70
C ASN A 29 -13.20 -10.14 -12.51
N LEU A 30 -12.84 -9.78 -11.27
CA LEU A 30 -12.02 -8.60 -10.97
C LEU A 30 -10.55 -8.78 -11.39
N SER A 31 -10.04 -10.01 -11.52
CA SER A 31 -8.65 -10.24 -11.98
C SER A 31 -8.43 -9.94 -13.47
N ALA A 32 -9.51 -9.81 -14.24
CA ALA A 32 -9.46 -9.49 -15.66
C ALA A 32 -9.31 -7.99 -15.95
N TYR A 33 -9.33 -7.12 -14.93
CA TYR A 33 -8.91 -5.72 -15.09
C TYR A 33 -7.37 -5.67 -15.13
N GLN A 34 -6.81 -6.15 -16.25
CA GLN A 34 -5.40 -6.01 -16.55
C GLN A 34 -5.08 -4.51 -16.57
N LEU A 35 -4.31 -4.04 -15.59
CA LEU A 35 -3.60 -2.76 -15.65
C LEU A 35 -2.47 -2.81 -16.68
N ASP A 36 -2.68 -3.43 -17.84
CA ASP A 36 -1.65 -3.63 -18.87
C ASP A 36 -1.40 -2.37 -19.71
N ARG A 37 -2.12 -1.28 -19.42
CA ARG A 37 -1.85 0.02 -20.03
C ARG A 37 -1.00 0.87 -19.10
N PHE A 38 0.18 0.38 -18.74
CA PHE A 38 1.27 1.29 -18.41
C PHE A 38 1.84 1.78 -19.73
N THR A 39 1.42 2.96 -20.17
CA THR A 39 2.12 3.63 -21.27
C THR A 39 3.54 3.89 -20.78
N THR A 40 4.54 3.53 -21.57
CA THR A 40 5.93 3.87 -21.28
C THR A 40 6.05 5.38 -21.35
N ILE A 41 6.07 6.01 -20.17
CA ILE A 41 6.19 7.46 -20.04
C ILE A 41 7.68 7.79 -20.15
N ASN A 42 8.08 8.57 -21.15
CA ASN A 42 9.46 9.05 -21.21
C ASN A 42 9.63 10.18 -20.17
N ALA A 43 10.33 9.88 -19.07
CA ALA A 43 10.55 10.83 -17.97
C ALA A 43 11.21 12.14 -18.45
N SER A 44 12.04 12.08 -19.51
CA SER A 44 12.72 13.25 -20.06
C SER A 44 11.76 14.33 -20.57
N GLU A 45 10.55 13.97 -21.00
CA GLU A 45 9.52 14.93 -21.44
C GLU A 45 8.84 15.65 -20.26
N TYR A 46 8.96 15.11 -19.04
CA TYR A 46 8.31 15.64 -17.84
C TYR A 46 9.26 16.40 -16.92
N LEU A 47 10.58 16.38 -17.21
CA LEU A 47 11.57 17.25 -16.57
C LEU A 47 11.24 18.75 -16.70
N VAL A 48 10.36 19.11 -17.64
CA VAL A 48 10.02 20.51 -17.98
C VAL A 48 8.87 21.11 -17.17
N ALA A 49 8.28 20.38 -16.21
CA ALA A 49 7.13 20.87 -15.43
C ALA A 49 7.17 20.46 -13.94
N PRO A 50 8.06 21.05 -13.12
CA PRO A 50 8.12 20.77 -11.68
C PRO A 50 6.77 21.06 -10.98
N GLU A 51 5.98 22.01 -11.47
CA GLU A 51 4.63 22.31 -10.99
C GLU A 51 3.67 21.14 -11.22
N ARG A 52 3.79 20.43 -12.36
CA ARG A 52 2.99 19.23 -12.64
C ARG A 52 3.39 18.09 -11.72
N GLY A 53 4.69 17.89 -11.48
CA GLY A 53 5.19 16.90 -10.53
C GLY A 53 4.66 17.17 -9.12
N LYS A 54 4.74 18.43 -8.66
CA LYS A 54 4.19 18.85 -7.36
C LYS A 54 2.69 18.66 -7.26
N HIS A 55 1.94 19.00 -8.31
CA HIS A 55 0.50 18.81 -8.37
C HIS A 55 0.15 17.32 -8.24
N LEU A 56 0.79 16.44 -9.01
CA LEU A 56 0.59 15.00 -8.97
C LEU A 56 0.90 14.42 -7.59
N ALA A 57 2.05 14.76 -7.00
CA ALA A 57 2.42 14.30 -5.66
C ALA A 57 1.41 14.74 -4.59
N THR A 58 0.77 15.89 -4.79
CA THR A 58 -0.27 16.40 -3.88
C THR A 58 -1.57 15.61 -4.03
N ILE A 59 -2.08 15.42 -5.26
CA ILE A 59 -3.36 14.75 -5.50
C ILE A 59 -3.29 13.22 -5.35
N SER A 60 -2.13 12.62 -5.56
CA SER A 60 -1.89 11.17 -5.39
C SER A 60 -1.69 10.76 -3.94
N GLY A 61 -1.71 11.71 -2.99
CA GLY A 61 -1.65 11.42 -1.56
C GLY A 61 -0.26 11.14 -1.00
N CYS A 62 0.82 11.42 -1.74
CA CYS A 62 2.20 11.21 -1.26
C CYS A 62 2.45 11.94 0.07
N ASN A 63 1.95 13.17 0.21
CA ASN A 63 2.10 13.98 1.43
C ASN A 63 1.41 13.36 2.66
N GLY A 64 0.49 12.41 2.46
CA GLY A 64 -0.19 11.68 3.52
C GLY A 64 0.78 10.90 4.40
N CYS A 65 1.80 10.29 3.81
CA CYS A 65 2.86 9.56 4.53
C CYS A 65 4.16 10.35 4.61
N TYR A 66 4.47 11.19 3.61
CA TYR A 66 5.79 11.80 3.47
C TYR A 66 5.91 13.25 3.97
N SER A 67 4.86 13.81 4.58
CA SER A 67 4.76 15.22 4.98
C SER A 67 4.76 16.18 3.78
N ALA A 68 4.40 17.45 4.01
CA ALA A 68 4.28 18.45 2.93
C ALA A 68 5.62 18.77 2.23
N ASN A 69 6.74 18.57 2.94
CA ASN A 69 8.09 18.82 2.43
C ASN A 69 8.82 17.53 2.01
N TYR A 70 8.10 16.40 1.93
CA TYR A 70 8.65 15.10 1.53
C TYR A 70 9.74 14.53 2.45
N GLN A 71 9.88 15.05 3.68
CA GLN A 71 10.88 14.61 4.65
C GLN A 71 10.56 13.28 5.34
N GLY A 72 9.36 12.73 5.10
CA GLY A 72 8.87 11.58 5.86
C GLY A 72 8.18 12.00 7.17
N LYS A 73 7.53 11.04 7.81
CA LYS A 73 7.02 11.11 9.18
C LYS A 73 6.68 9.70 9.66
N ASP A 74 6.42 9.56 10.94
CA ASP A 74 5.83 8.36 11.50
C ASP A 74 4.44 8.16 10.89
N PHE A 75 4.27 7.09 10.12
CA PHE A 75 2.97 6.73 9.55
C PHE A 75 2.14 5.91 10.55
N ILE A 76 2.80 5.03 11.31
CA ILE A 76 2.22 4.30 12.43
C ILE A 76 3.19 4.41 13.60
N ASN A 77 2.70 4.84 14.77
CA ASN A 77 3.50 4.90 16.01
C ASN A 77 2.60 4.65 17.24
N GLU A 78 1.95 3.50 17.26
CA GLU A 78 1.02 3.12 18.31
C GLU A 78 1.32 1.72 18.82
N ALA A 79 1.54 1.59 20.13
CA ALA A 79 1.59 0.29 20.79
C ALA A 79 0.16 -0.28 20.97
N PRO A 80 -0.07 -1.60 20.79
CA PRO A 80 0.88 -2.66 20.40
C PRO A 80 0.96 -2.91 18.87
N ILE A 81 0.38 -2.02 18.06
CA ILE A 81 0.20 -2.21 16.61
C ILE A 81 1.56 -2.18 15.88
N GLY A 82 2.47 -1.30 16.31
CA GLY A 82 3.85 -1.24 15.84
C GLY A 82 4.32 0.17 15.44
N TYR A 83 5.47 0.20 14.77
CA TYR A 83 6.10 1.42 14.28
C TYR A 83 6.43 1.29 12.79
N VAL A 84 5.92 2.21 11.97
CA VAL A 84 6.18 2.26 10.52
C VAL A 84 6.54 3.70 10.14
N PRO A 85 7.82 4.01 9.92
CA PRO A 85 8.24 5.32 9.43
C PRO A 85 8.17 5.41 7.90
N ALA A 86 7.70 6.54 7.38
CA ALA A 86 7.88 6.89 5.98
C ALA A 86 9.28 7.53 5.77
N PRO A 87 10.08 7.08 4.79
CA PRO A 87 11.44 7.58 4.58
C PRO A 87 11.48 9.02 4.04
N ASN A 88 12.62 9.68 4.15
CA ASN A 88 12.84 11.01 3.57
C ASN A 88 13.07 10.92 2.05
N LEU A 89 12.19 11.52 1.24
CA LEU A 89 12.29 11.53 -0.23
C LEU A 89 13.03 12.76 -0.79
N THR A 90 13.56 13.63 0.06
CA THR A 90 14.40 14.75 -0.38
C THR A 90 15.81 14.25 -0.76
N PRO A 91 16.61 15.06 -1.48
CA PRO A 91 18.01 14.72 -1.78
C PRO A 91 18.90 14.50 -0.55
N ALA A 92 18.45 14.88 0.66
CA ALA A 92 19.14 14.59 1.91
C ALA A 92 18.81 13.19 2.49
N GLY A 93 17.89 12.46 1.87
CA GLY A 93 17.40 11.15 2.32
C GLY A 93 18.02 9.97 1.55
N PRO A 94 17.49 8.75 1.77
CA PRO A 94 17.99 7.53 1.14
C PRO A 94 17.89 7.53 -0.40
N VAL A 95 17.07 8.41 -0.97
CA VAL A 95 16.84 8.52 -2.41
C VAL A 95 17.81 9.46 -3.13
N ALA A 96 18.83 9.98 -2.44
CA ALA A 96 19.76 10.99 -2.97
C ALA A 96 20.42 10.60 -4.31
N ASN A 97 20.68 9.30 -4.50
CA ASN A 97 21.35 8.75 -5.68
C ASN A 97 20.40 8.06 -6.66
N TYR A 98 19.09 8.21 -6.49
CA TYR A 98 18.11 7.50 -7.33
C TYR A 98 18.06 8.14 -8.71
N THR A 99 18.04 7.31 -9.75
CA THR A 99 17.75 7.75 -11.11
C THR A 99 16.24 7.74 -11.38
N ASP A 100 15.80 8.36 -12.48
CA ASP A 100 14.39 8.34 -12.88
C ASP A 100 13.86 6.90 -13.02
N GLU A 101 14.70 5.96 -13.46
CA GLU A 101 14.36 4.54 -13.55
C GLU A 101 14.09 3.90 -12.18
N ASP A 102 14.74 4.37 -11.12
CA ASP A 102 14.51 3.85 -9.76
C ASP A 102 13.13 4.29 -9.24
N TRP A 103 12.66 5.49 -9.60
CA TRP A 103 11.31 6.00 -9.31
C TRP A 103 10.18 5.26 -10.00
N VAL A 104 10.43 4.70 -11.19
CA VAL A 104 9.39 4.03 -11.98
C VAL A 104 9.24 2.55 -11.64
N LYS A 105 10.25 1.90 -11.04
CA LYS A 105 10.20 0.47 -10.69
C LYS A 105 9.47 0.25 -9.36
N PRO A 106 8.31 -0.42 -9.31
CA PRO A 106 7.58 -0.63 -8.05
C PRO A 106 8.27 -1.60 -7.06
N SER A 107 9.26 -2.38 -7.52
CA SER A 107 9.86 -3.50 -6.78
C SER A 107 11.17 -3.21 -6.04
N SER A 108 11.90 -2.14 -6.38
CA SER A 108 13.15 -1.75 -5.69
C SER A 108 12.88 -1.13 -4.32
N TRP A 109 11.76 -0.39 -4.18
CA TRP A 109 11.39 0.32 -2.95
C TRP A 109 11.10 -0.58 -1.75
N HIS A 110 10.51 -1.76 -1.97
CA HIS A 110 10.15 -2.68 -0.89
C HIS A 110 11.25 -3.71 -0.58
N SER A 111 12.18 -3.97 -1.49
CA SER A 111 13.17 -5.04 -1.32
C SER A 111 14.54 -4.56 -0.80
N GLU A 112 14.94 -3.31 -1.09
CA GLU A 112 16.35 -2.91 -0.90
C GLU A 112 16.65 -2.29 0.48
N ARG A 113 15.65 -1.84 1.26
CA ARG A 113 15.88 -1.18 2.58
C ARG A 113 15.40 -2.00 3.80
N TRP A 114 14.67 -3.10 3.63
CA TRP A 114 14.38 -4.02 4.75
C TRP A 114 15.56 -4.93 5.12
N GLN A 115 16.71 -4.78 4.46
CA GLN A 115 17.97 -5.36 4.91
C GLN A 115 18.80 -4.30 5.66
N GLY A 116 18.60 -4.31 6.98
CA GLY A 116 19.53 -3.91 8.04
C GLY A 116 20.59 -2.83 7.74
N ASN A 117 20.36 -1.64 8.28
CA ASN A 117 21.43 -0.91 8.98
C ASN A 117 21.06 -0.84 10.48
N GLY A 118 21.06 -2.02 11.11
CA GLY A 118 21.76 -2.30 12.37
C GLY A 118 21.74 -1.34 13.54
N ASP A 119 20.65 -0.62 13.87
CA ASP A 119 20.57 0.02 15.19
C ASP A 119 19.16 0.18 15.78
N TYR A 120 18.32 -0.85 15.66
CA TYR A 120 17.24 -1.06 16.61
C TYR A 120 17.68 -2.18 17.55
N SER A 121 18.34 -1.77 18.64
CA SER A 121 18.50 -2.59 19.83
C SER A 121 17.11 -3.02 20.31
N LEU A 122 16.67 -4.17 19.80
CA LEU A 122 15.58 -4.95 20.33
C LEU A 122 16.02 -5.36 21.74
N LYS A 123 15.69 -4.57 22.75
CA LYS A 123 15.60 -5.11 24.10
C LYS A 123 14.49 -6.15 24.08
N PRO A 124 14.79 -7.46 24.24
CA PRO A 124 13.74 -8.46 24.25
C PRO A 124 12.92 -8.25 25.52
N LEU A 125 11.72 -7.70 25.36
CA LEU A 125 10.63 -7.88 26.30
C LEU A 125 10.19 -9.34 26.17
N PHE A 126 10.90 -10.27 26.81
CA PHE A 126 10.46 -11.58 27.33
C PHE A 126 11.70 -12.41 27.68
N GLY A 127 11.96 -12.57 28.98
CA GLY A 127 13.08 -13.35 29.51
C GLY A 127 13.10 -13.30 31.04
N LEU A 128 12.05 -13.85 31.66
CA LEU A 128 12.13 -14.36 33.02
C LEU A 128 13.10 -15.57 33.02
N TRP A 129 13.88 -15.67 34.11
CA TRP A 129 14.92 -16.67 34.46
C TRP A 129 16.34 -16.36 33.95
#